data_AF-A0A7C4YNV0-F1
#
_entry.id   AF-A0A7C4YNV0-F1
#
_cell.length_a   1.000
_cell.length_b   1.000
_cell.length_c   1.000
_cell.angle_alpha   90.00
_cell.angle_beta   90.00
_cell.angle_gamma   90.00
#
_symmetry.space_group_name_H-M   'P 1'
#
loop_
_entity.id
_entity.type
_entity.pdbx_description
1 polymer ?
#
loop_
_entity_poly.entity_id
_entity_poly.type
_entity_poly.pdbx_seq_one_letter_code
_entity_poly.pdbx_strand_id
1 'polypeptide(L)'
;MLYVMPVSLSIPIELNSGDDSVRKKVACEEFERIFLYEILKEVRKPVLKSKLFPENSTKQIYDDMLTDALAGEIAKSHQLGVAEQLWKEITLMENLTKENIQNADKY
;
A
#
# COMPACT_ATOMS: atom_id res chain seq x y z
N MET A 1 3.51 3.55 30.14
CA MET A 1 2.88 3.51 28.81
C MET A 1 3.99 3.64 27.78
N LEU A 2 4.31 2.56 27.07
CA LEU A 2 5.24 2.66 25.94
C LEU A 2 4.42 3.18 24.76
N TYR A 3 4.65 4.45 24.41
CA TYR A 3 4.12 5.01 23.17
C TYR A 3 4.90 4.37 22.03
N VAL A 4 4.31 3.37 21.39
CA VAL A 4 4.79 2.86 20.11
C VAL A 4 3.99 3.61 19.06
N MET A 5 4.71 4.34 18.21
CA MET A 5 4.15 5.03 17.06
C MET A 5 4.38 4.12 15.84
N PRO A 6 3.44 3.22 15.47
CA PRO A 6 3.54 2.45 14.24
C PRO A 6 3.07 3.33 13.08
N VAL A 7 3.81 4.40 12.83
CA VAL A 7 3.47 5.39 11.81
C VAL A 7 4.77 5.77 11.11
N SER A 8 5.29 4.86 10.29
CA SER A 8 5.96 5.30 9.06
C SER A 8 4.87 5.62 8.05
N LEU A 9 3.98 6.53 8.42
CA LEU A 9 3.22 7.27 7.44
C LEU A 9 4.26 8.20 6.83
N SER A 10 5.02 7.67 5.87
CA SER A 10 5.58 8.47 4.80
C SER A 10 4.40 8.99 3.99
N ILE A 11 3.55 9.81 4.61
CA ILE A 11 2.96 10.93 3.89
C ILE A 11 4.19 11.79 3.58
N PRO A 12 4.69 11.79 2.33
CA PRO A 12 5.63 12.83 1.97
C PRO A 12 4.90 14.14 2.26
N ILE A 13 5.62 15.03 2.94
CA ILE A 13 5.22 16.42 3.23
C ILE A 13 4.77 17.17 1.96
N GLU A 14 4.95 16.58 0.78
CA GLU A 14 4.49 16.98 -0.55
C GLU A 14 2.97 16.90 -0.81
N LEU A 15 2.16 16.35 0.10
CA LEU A 15 0.68 16.38 -0.04
C LEU A 15 0.08 17.80 -0.06
N ASN A 16 0.89 18.84 0.21
CA ASN A 16 0.50 20.26 0.16
C ASN A 16 0.94 20.99 -1.13
N SER A 17 1.72 20.37 -2.02
CA SER A 17 1.89 20.89 -3.39
C SER A 17 0.68 20.44 -4.20
N GLY A 18 -0.06 21.37 -4.83
CA GLY A 18 -1.29 21.10 -5.60
C GLY A 18 -1.12 20.24 -6.86
N ASP A 19 -0.13 19.34 -6.89
CA ASP A 19 0.15 18.43 -7.98
C ASP A 19 -0.58 17.09 -7.76
N ASP A 20 -1.60 16.87 -8.58
CA ASP A 20 -2.44 15.67 -8.53
C ASP A 20 -1.66 14.40 -8.87
N SER A 21 -0.54 14.51 -9.60
CA SER A 21 0.28 13.37 -10.01
C SER A 21 1.04 12.75 -8.82
N VAL A 22 1.58 13.58 -7.93
CA VAL A 22 2.30 13.15 -6.72
C VAL A 22 1.34 12.44 -5.77
N ARG A 23 0.13 12.99 -5.59
CA ARG A 23 -0.92 12.41 -4.74
C ARG A 23 -1.35 11.02 -5.23
N LYS A 24 -1.51 10.86 -6.54
CA LYS A 24 -1.85 9.57 -7.17
C LYS A 24 -0.74 8.53 -6.95
N LYS A 25 0.52 8.93 -7.09
CA LYS A 25 1.66 8.03 -6.88
C LYS A 25 1.73 7.53 -5.44
N VAL A 26 1.63 8.44 -4.47
CA VAL A 26 1.60 8.09 -3.03
C VAL A 26 0.42 7.17 -2.70
N ALA A 27 -0.75 7.42 -3.29
CA ALA A 27 -1.91 6.55 -3.09
C ALA A 27 -1.68 5.12 -3.62
N CYS A 28 -0.96 4.97 -4.74
CA CYS A 28 -0.61 3.65 -5.27
C CYS A 28 0.40 2.92 -4.38
N GLU A 29 1.41 3.62 -3.86
CA GLU A 29 2.39 3.07 -2.92
C GLU A 29 1.73 2.61 -1.60
N GLU A 30 0.81 3.41 -1.05
CA GLU A 30 0.06 3.04 0.14
C GLU A 30 -0.87 1.84 -0.10
N PHE A 31 -1.46 1.75 -1.30
CA PHE A 31 -2.26 0.59 -1.67
C PHE A 31 -1.41 -0.69 -1.70
N GLU A 32 -0.22 -0.65 -2.29
CA GLU A 32 0.71 -1.79 -2.32
C GLU A 32 1.09 -2.23 -0.90
N ARG A 33 1.31 -1.28 0.02
CA ARG A 33 1.56 -1.58 1.45
C ARG A 33 0.40 -2.34 2.10
N ILE A 34 -0.84 -1.87 1.93
CA ILE A 34 -2.03 -2.51 2.52
C ILE A 34 -2.25 -3.90 1.91
N PHE A 35 -2.09 -4.02 0.60
CA PHE A 35 -2.24 -5.29 -0.09
C PHE A 35 -1.21 -6.31 0.40
N LEU A 36 0.04 -5.88 0.53
CA LEU A 36 1.10 -6.73 1.02
C LEU A 36 0.91 -7.13 2.49
N TYR A 37 0.43 -6.22 3.32
CA TYR A 37 0.05 -6.52 4.69
C TYR A 37 -0.97 -7.67 4.75
N GLU A 38 -2.01 -7.62 3.90
CA GLU A 38 -3.04 -8.67 3.88
C GLU A 38 -2.47 -10.01 3.37
N ILE A 39 -1.63 -10.00 2.33
CA ILE A 39 -0.94 -11.21 1.85
C ILE A 39 -0.09 -11.82 2.96
N LEU A 40 0.77 -11.02 3.60
CA LEU A 40 1.65 -11.50 4.66
C LEU A 40 0.85 -12.05 5.83
N LYS A 41 -0.30 -11.43 6.15
CA LYS A 41 -1.24 -11.87 7.16
C LYS A 41 -1.90 -13.20 6.83
N GLU A 42 -2.29 -13.45 5.58
CA GLU A 42 -2.83 -14.76 5.17
C GLU A 42 -1.76 -15.85 5.16
N VAL A 43 -0.56 -15.55 4.67
CA VAL A 43 0.56 -16.51 4.55
C VAL A 43 1.00 -17.05 5.92
N ARG A 44 0.93 -16.24 6.98
CA ARG A 44 1.31 -16.65 8.35
C ARG A 44 0.25 -17.46 9.10
N LYS A 45 -1.04 -17.33 8.77
CA LYS A 45 -2.13 -18.07 9.43
C LYS A 45 -1.89 -19.59 9.55
N PRO A 46 -1.44 -20.32 8.51
CA PRO A 46 -1.22 -21.76 8.62
C PRO A 46 -0.06 -22.15 9.54
N VAL A 47 0.98 -21.31 9.65
CA VAL A 47 2.17 -21.59 10.47
C VAL A 47 1.87 -21.51 11.98
N LEU A 48 0.88 -20.71 12.38
CA LEU A 48 0.60 -20.39 13.78
C LEU A 48 -0.46 -21.29 14.43
N LYS A 49 -1.24 -22.06 13.64
CA LYS A 49 -2.32 -22.93 14.13
C LYS A 49 -1.86 -24.29 14.67
N SER A 50 -0.62 -24.44 15.11
CA SER A 50 -0.20 -25.67 15.77
C SER A 50 -0.68 -25.67 17.23
N LYS A 51 -1.22 -26.80 17.70
CA LYS A 51 -1.60 -27.03 19.11
C LYS A 51 -0.46 -26.81 20.13
N LEU A 52 0.77 -26.57 19.65
CA LEU A 52 1.98 -26.33 20.43
C LEU A 52 2.19 -24.86 20.83
N PHE A 53 1.54 -23.90 20.15
CA PHE A 53 1.65 -22.49 20.48
C PHE A 53 0.27 -21.91 20.79
N PRO A 54 -0.12 -21.77 22.07
CA PRO A 54 -1.40 -21.15 22.42
C PRO A 54 -1.45 -19.71 21.90
N GLU A 55 -2.60 -19.31 21.35
CA GLU A 55 -2.83 -17.91 20.98
C GLU A 55 -2.85 -17.06 22.25
N ASN A 56 -1.81 -16.24 22.44
CA ASN A 56 -1.74 -15.20 23.45
C ASN A 56 -1.91 -13.83 22.78
N SER A 57 -2.74 -12.97 23.38
CA SER A 57 -3.05 -11.62 22.86
C SER A 57 -1.79 -10.78 22.62
N THR A 58 -0.77 -10.92 23.46
CA THR A 58 0.52 -10.24 23.30
C THR A 58 1.26 -10.66 22.02
N LYS A 59 1.17 -11.93 21.63
CA LYS A 59 1.82 -12.43 20.41
C LYS A 59 1.13 -11.91 19.18
N GLN A 60 -0.21 -11.91 19.15
CA GLN A 60 -0.99 -11.34 18.05
C GLN A 60 -0.62 -9.86 17.81
N ILE A 61 -0.48 -9.07 18.87
CA ILE A 61 -0.08 -7.66 18.76
C ILE A 61 1.34 -7.53 18.19
N TYR A 62 2.30 -8.29 18.72
CA TYR A 62 3.68 -8.28 18.22
C TYR A 62 3.75 -8.67 16.75
N ASP A 63 2.97 -9.66 16.40
CA ASP A 63 2.88 -10.23 15.08
C ASP A 63 2.27 -9.28 14.05
N ASP A 64 1.21 -8.57 14.42
CA ASP A 64 0.60 -7.53 13.58
C ASP A 64 1.60 -6.39 13.36
N MET A 65 2.32 -5.97 14.40
CA MET A 65 3.38 -4.95 14.29
C MET A 65 4.52 -5.40 13.38
N LEU A 66 4.97 -6.66 13.51
CA LEU A 66 6.00 -7.22 12.65
C LEU A 66 5.55 -7.29 11.18
N THR A 67 4.29 -7.67 10.96
CA THR A 67 3.70 -7.78 9.63
C THR A 67 3.58 -6.41 8.96
N ASP A 68 3.18 -5.38 9.70
CA ASP A 68 3.12 -4.00 9.20
C ASP A 68 4.51 -3.44 8.87
N ALA A 69 5.51 -3.68 9.73
CA ALA A 69 6.89 -3.26 9.48
C ALA A 69 7.48 -3.90 8.21
N LEU A 70 7.25 -5.21 8.02
CA LEU A 70 7.66 -5.93 6.82
C LEU A 70 6.94 -5.41 5.57
N ALA A 71 5.62 -5.21 5.65
CA ALA A 71 4.84 -4.68 4.55
C ALA A 71 5.33 -3.29 4.13
N GLY A 72 5.65 -2.42 5.09
CA GLY A 72 6.19 -1.08 4.84
C GLY A 72 7.56 -1.10 4.14
N GLU A 73 8.50 -1.93 4.62
CA GLU A 73 9.84 -2.00 4.01
C GLU A 73 9.81 -2.61 2.60
N ILE A 74 8.98 -3.64 2.38
CA ILE A 74 8.84 -4.24 1.05
C ILE A 74 8.09 -3.30 0.10
N ALA A 75 7.06 -2.58 0.55
CA ALA A 75 6.38 -1.58 -0.28
C ALA A 75 7.33 -0.44 -0.70
N LYS A 76 8.16 0.07 0.23
CA LYS A 76 9.21 1.07 -0.11
C LYS A 76 10.21 0.58 -1.14
N SER A 77 10.52 -0.72 -1.14
CA SER A 77 11.43 -1.30 -2.13
C SER A 77 10.85 -1.35 -3.55
N HIS A 78 9.54 -1.08 -3.73
CA HIS A 78 8.81 -1.14 -5.00
C HIS A 78 8.96 -2.48 -5.74
N GLN A 79 9.36 -3.53 -5.03
CA GLN A 79 9.88 -4.76 -5.63
C GLN A 79 8.78 -5.66 -6.21
N LEU A 80 7.53 -5.43 -5.80
CA LEU A 80 6.36 -6.13 -6.35
C LEU A 80 5.84 -5.44 -7.62
N GLY A 81 6.12 -4.15 -7.81
CA GLY A 81 5.74 -3.38 -9.00
C GLY A 81 4.23 -3.15 -9.14
N VAL A 82 3.43 -3.45 -8.12
CA VAL A 82 1.96 -3.35 -8.18
C VAL A 82 1.54 -1.89 -8.19
N ALA A 83 2.20 -1.04 -7.38
CA ALA A 83 1.96 0.40 -7.37
C ALA A 83 2.27 1.03 -8.74
N GLU A 84 3.34 0.60 -9.40
CA GLU A 84 3.74 1.12 -10.71
C GLU A 84 2.77 0.70 -11.82
N GLN A 85 2.32 -0.56 -11.80
CA GLN A 85 1.30 -1.06 -12.72
C GLN A 85 -0.02 -0.30 -12.57
N LEU A 86 -0.47 -0.08 -11.34
CA LEU A 86 -1.68 0.67 -11.06
C LEU A 86 -1.57 2.12 -11.53
N TRP A 87 -0.43 2.77 -11.27
CA TRP A 87 -0.17 4.13 -11.74
C TRP A 87 -0.17 4.23 -13.28
N LYS A 88 0.42 3.24 -13.96
CA LYS A 88 0.40 3.15 -15.42
C LYS A 88 -1.02 3.00 -15.97
N GLU A 89 -1.84 2.14 -15.38
CA GLU A 89 -3.23 1.96 -15.81
C GLU A 89 -4.08 3.23 -15.62
N ILE A 90 -3.96 3.89 -14.47
CA ILE A 90 -4.66 5.15 -14.19
C ILE A 90 -4.25 6.22 -15.20
N THR A 91 -2.95 6.35 -15.46
CA THR A 91 -2.42 7.34 -16.43
C THR A 91 -2.87 7.04 -17.85
N LEU A 92 -2.89 5.76 -18.25
CA LEU A 92 -3.37 5.32 -19.56
C LEU A 92 -4.85 5.66 -19.73
N MET A 93 -5.70 5.36 -18.73
CA MET A 93 -7.13 5.68 -18.75
C MET A 93 -7.38 7.18 -18.84
N GLU A 94 -6.58 8.00 -18.14
CA GLU A 94 -6.68 9.46 -18.17
C GLU A 94 -6.35 10.02 -19.57
N ASN A 95 -5.36 9.46 -20.26
CA ASN A 95 -5.01 9.89 -21.61
C ASN A 95 -6.06 9.48 -22.64
N LEU A 96 -6.60 8.26 -22.53
CA LEU A 96 -7.68 7.77 -23.38
C LEU A 96 -8.97 8.59 -23.23
N THR A 97 -9.27 9.08 -22.03
CA THR A 97 -10.41 9.97 -21.81
C THR A 97 -10.20 11.35 -22.40
N LYS A 98 -8.98 11.92 -22.33
CA LYS A 98 -8.65 13.21 -22.95
C LYS A 98 -8.72 13.16 -24.48
N GLU A 99 -8.23 12.08 -25.11
CA GLU A 99 -8.34 11.90 -26.57
C GLU A 99 -9.80 11.80 -27.04
N ASN A 100 -10.66 11.09 -26.31
CA ASN A 100 -12.07 10.96 -26.68
C ASN A 100 -12.84 12.29 -26.55
N ILE A 101 -12.52 13.13 -25.57
CA ILE A 101 -13.15 14.45 -25.40
C ILE A 101 -12.71 15.42 -26.51
N GLN A 102 -11.42 15.44 -26.88
CA GLN A 102 -10.93 16.30 -27.98
C GLN A 102 -11.50 15.92 -29.36
N ASN A 103 -11.82 14.64 -29.57
CA ASN A 103 -12.47 14.18 -30.79
C ASN A 103 -13.98 14.47 -30.80
N ALA A 104 -14.62 14.63 -29.64
CA ALA A 104 -16.04 15.00 -29.54
C ALA A 104 -16.29 16.50 -29.78
N ASP A 105 -15.34 17.39 -29.40
CA ASP A 105 -15.43 18.83 -29.66
C ASP A 105 -15.17 19.22 -31.14
N LYS A 106 -14.79 18.25 -31.98
CA LYS A 106 -14.48 18.46 -33.41
C LYS A 106 -15.66 18.15 -34.35
N TYR A 107 -16.85 17.82 -33.81
CA TYR A 107 -18.08 17.57 -34.56
C TYR A 107 -19.22 18.49 -34.14
#